data_AF-C6BPC1-F1
#
_entry.id   AF-C6BPC1-F1
#
_cell.length_a   1.000
_cell.length_b   1.000
_cell.length_c   1.000
_cell.angle_alpha   90.00
_cell.angle_beta   90.00
_cell.angle_gamma   90.00
#
_symmetry.space_group_name_H-M   'P 1'
#
loop_
_entity.id
_entity.type
_entity.pdbx_description
1 polymer ?
#
loop_
_entity_poly.entity_id
_entity_poly.type
_entity_poly.pdbx_seq_one_letter_code
_entity_poly.pdbx_strand_id
1 'polypeptide(L)'
;MTNTLKPMNYGHGMSIMILVGEKMNLSPTHTEDAKQDLEGGSAHPMTAAAMEREAVRLNDLLRHDASLIAQANAHAQDLKVQYGFANATS
;
A
#
# COMPACT_ATOMS: atom_id res chain seq x y z
N MET A 1 0.60 21.98 15.56
CA MET A 1 -0.07 20.72 15.95
C MET A 1 0.86 19.59 15.55
N THR A 2 1.41 18.82 16.48
CA THR A 2 2.12 17.58 16.15
C THR A 2 1.08 16.59 15.65
N ASN A 3 1.01 16.39 14.34
CA ASN A 3 0.13 15.38 13.76
C ASN A 3 0.71 14.01 14.17
N THR A 4 0.08 13.34 15.12
CA THR A 4 0.56 12.03 15.58
C THR A 4 0.37 11.02 14.46
N LEU A 5 1.47 10.41 14.00
CA LEU A 5 1.43 9.41 12.93
C LEU A 5 0.64 8.17 13.39
N LYS A 6 -0.17 7.62 12.49
CA LYS A 6 -0.85 6.34 12.71
C LYS A 6 0.21 5.22 12.78
N PRO A 7 0.07 4.25 13.70
CA PRO A 7 0.91 3.06 13.67
C PRO A 7 0.60 2.24 12.41
N MET A 8 1.64 1.77 11.74
CA MET A 8 1.52 0.91 10.56
C MET A 8 1.67 -0.55 10.97
N ASN A 9 0.73 -1.41 10.57
CA ASN A 9 0.82 -2.85 10.73
C ASN A 9 1.16 -3.54 9.39
N TYR A 10 1.31 -4.86 9.40
CA TYR A 10 1.63 -5.65 8.21
C TYR A 10 0.53 -5.55 7.13
N GLY A 11 -0.75 -5.60 7.52
CA GLY A 11 -1.89 -5.47 6.61
C GLY A 11 -1.88 -4.14 5.85
N HIS A 12 -1.62 -3.04 6.56
CA HIS A 12 -1.45 -1.73 5.94
C HIS A 12 -0.30 -1.73 4.91
N GLY A 13 0.76 -2.51 5.14
CA GLY A 13 1.84 -2.71 4.17
C GLY A 13 1.37 -3.36 2.87
N MET A 14 0.53 -4.38 2.96
CA MET A 14 -0.08 -5.04 1.80
C MET A 14 -1.03 -4.09 1.06
N SER A 15 -1.88 -3.37 1.79
CA SER A 15 -2.80 -2.38 1.23
C SER A 15 -2.06 -1.26 0.50
N ILE A 16 -0.96 -0.75 1.05
CA ILE A 16 -0.11 0.22 0.36
C ILE A 16 0.47 -0.37 -0.94
N MET A 17 0.91 -1.63 -0.93
CA MET A 17 1.47 -2.27 -2.13
C MET A 17 0.43 -2.40 -3.25
N ILE A 18 -0.82 -2.73 -2.91
CA ILE A 18 -1.95 -2.75 -3.86
C ILE A 18 -2.16 -1.37 -4.50
N LEU A 19 -2.21 -0.31 -3.69
CA LEU A 19 -2.41 1.05 -4.21
C LEU A 19 -1.19 1.59 -4.99
N VAL A 20 0.02 1.13 -4.67
CA VAL A 20 1.21 1.37 -5.51
C VAL A 20 1.02 0.74 -6.89
N GLY A 21 0.53 -0.50 -6.96
CA GLY A 21 0.20 -1.15 -8.22
C GLY A 21 -0.81 -0.34 -9.06
N GLU A 22 -1.79 0.29 -8.41
CA GLU A 22 -2.78 1.15 -9.07
C GLU A 22 -2.10 2.39 -9.65
N LYS A 23 -1.27 3.10 -8.85
CA LYS A 23 -0.49 4.26 -9.31
C LYS A 23 0.49 3.94 -10.45
N MET A 24 0.99 2.71 -10.50
CA MET A 24 1.90 2.23 -11.55
C MET A 24 1.16 1.65 -12.78
N ASN A 25 -0.17 1.72 -12.83
CA ASN A 25 -1.00 1.16 -13.91
C ASN A 25 -0.85 -0.36 -14.11
N LEU A 26 -0.65 -1.12 -13.03
CA LEU A 26 -0.49 -2.59 -13.05
C LEU A 26 -1.80 -3.36 -12.86
N SER A 27 -2.93 -2.66 -12.93
CA SER A 27 -4.30 -3.19 -12.79
C SER A 27 -4.47 -4.14 -11.61
N PRO A 28 -4.15 -3.71 -10.38
CA PRO A 28 -4.33 -4.56 -9.22
C PRO A 28 -5.80 -4.82 -8.91
N THR A 29 -6.07 -5.91 -8.19
CA THR A 29 -7.40 -6.19 -7.61
C THR A 29 -7.48 -5.65 -6.17
N HIS A 30 -8.69 -5.58 -5.61
CA HIS A 30 -8.93 -5.19 -4.20
C HIS A 30 -8.48 -3.77 -3.81
N THR A 31 -8.44 -2.83 -4.76
CA THR A 31 -8.04 -1.43 -4.49
C THR A 31 -8.97 -0.73 -3.51
N GLU A 32 -10.29 -0.96 -3.61
CA GLU A 32 -11.26 -0.37 -2.68
C GLU A 32 -11.14 -0.98 -1.28
N ASP A 33 -10.92 -2.29 -1.17
CA ASP A 33 -10.67 -2.96 0.11
C ASP A 33 -9.39 -2.42 0.78
N ALA A 34 -8.34 -2.19 0.00
CA ALA A 34 -7.08 -1.59 0.46
C ALA A 34 -7.26 -0.15 0.94
N LYS A 35 -8.07 0.67 0.24
CA LYS A 35 -8.41 2.03 0.70
C LYS A 35 -9.16 1.98 2.04
N GLN A 36 -10.16 1.12 2.13
CA GLN A 36 -10.96 0.95 3.34
C GLN A 36 -10.10 0.51 4.55
N ASP A 37 -9.17 -0.42 4.36
CA ASP A 37 -8.22 -0.86 5.39
C ASP A 37 -7.36 0.31 5.91
N LEU A 38 -6.81 1.14 5.01
CA LEU A 38 -5.97 2.28 5.39
C LEU A 38 -6.76 3.45 6.04
N GLU A 39 -8.06 3.51 5.79
CA GLU A 39 -8.99 4.45 6.44
C GLU A 39 -9.44 3.98 7.83
N GLY A 40 -9.03 2.77 8.26
CA GLY A 40 -9.36 2.20 9.57
C GLY A 40 -10.58 1.27 9.55
N GLY A 41 -11.05 0.90 8.36
CA GLY A 41 -12.05 -0.16 8.20
C GLY A 41 -11.46 -1.54 8.46
N SER A 42 -12.33 -2.53 8.70
CA SER A 42 -11.93 -3.93 8.88
C SER A 42 -12.28 -4.74 7.65
N ALA A 43 -11.30 -5.36 7.02
CA ALA A 43 -11.54 -6.39 6.01
C ALA A 43 -11.96 -7.71 6.70
N HIS A 44 -12.84 -8.48 6.06
CA HIS A 44 -13.10 -9.86 6.46
C HIS A 44 -11.80 -10.67 6.27
N PRO A 45 -11.47 -11.67 7.13
CA PRO A 45 -10.22 -12.42 7.03
C PRO A 45 -9.95 -13.04 5.64
N MET A 46 -10.99 -13.49 4.94
CA MET A 46 -10.85 -13.99 3.57
C MET A 46 -10.47 -12.91 2.56
N THR A 47 -11.01 -11.70 2.70
CA THR A 47 -10.65 -10.55 1.88
C THR A 47 -9.21 -10.13 2.16
N ALA A 48 -8.82 -10.07 3.44
CA ALA A 48 -7.44 -9.77 3.83
C ALA A 48 -6.44 -10.79 3.24
N ALA A 49 -6.77 -12.08 3.24
CA ALA A 49 -5.93 -13.12 2.64
C ALA A 49 -5.84 -12.98 1.10
N ALA A 50 -6.90 -12.52 0.44
CA ALA A 50 -6.88 -12.25 -1.00
C ALA A 50 -6.01 -11.02 -1.32
N MET A 51 -6.11 -9.96 -0.53
CA MET A 51 -5.26 -8.77 -0.63
C MET A 51 -3.78 -9.11 -0.44
N GLU A 52 -3.43 -9.96 0.53
CA GLU A 52 -2.04 -10.38 0.72
C GLU A 52 -1.49 -11.11 -0.51
N ARG A 53 -2.26 -12.01 -1.12
CA ARG A 53 -1.86 -12.68 -2.37
C ARG A 53 -1.64 -11.70 -3.51
N GLU A 54 -2.51 -10.70 -3.62
CA GLU A 54 -2.37 -9.66 -4.65
C GLU A 54 -1.12 -8.80 -4.44
N ALA A 55 -0.83 -8.43 -3.18
CA ALA A 55 0.42 -7.74 -2.85
C ALA A 55 1.64 -8.59 -3.21
N VAL A 56 1.65 -9.89 -2.89
CA VAL A 56 2.74 -10.79 -3.31
C VAL A 56 2.90 -10.83 -4.82
N ARG A 57 1.80 -10.93 -5.58
CA ARG A 57 1.82 -10.90 -7.05
C ARG A 57 2.46 -9.60 -7.58
N LEU A 58 2.11 -8.46 -7.00
CA LEU A 58 2.71 -7.16 -7.36
C LEU A 58 4.19 -7.10 -7.02
N ASN A 59 4.61 -7.64 -5.86
CA ASN A 59 6.03 -7.73 -5.50
C ASN A 59 6.80 -8.57 -6.52
N ASP A 60 6.28 -9.73 -6.91
CA ASP A 60 6.91 -10.61 -7.89
C ASP A 60 7.12 -9.92 -9.25
N LEU A 61 6.20 -9.04 -9.66
CA LEU A 61 6.34 -8.25 -10.89
C LEU A 61 7.44 -7.18 -10.79
N LEU A 62 7.62 -6.58 -9.61
CA LEU A 62 8.46 -5.39 -9.43
C LEU A 62 9.88 -5.72 -8.98
N ARG A 63 10.07 -6.77 -8.17
CA ARG A 63 11.31 -7.04 -7.42
C ARG A 63 12.55 -7.30 -8.28
N HIS A 64 12.37 -7.52 -9.58
CA HIS A 64 13.46 -7.86 -10.50
C HIS A 64 14.05 -6.63 -11.20
N ASP A 65 13.44 -5.45 -11.07
CA ASP A 65 13.89 -4.22 -11.72
C ASP A 65 14.08 -3.10 -10.67
N ALA A 66 15.32 -2.64 -10.51
CA ALA A 66 15.67 -1.60 -9.55
C ALA A 66 14.96 -0.25 -9.83
N SER A 67 14.69 0.07 -11.10
CA SER A 67 13.96 1.27 -11.49
C SER A 67 12.50 1.17 -11.05
N LEU A 68 11.87 0.01 -11.27
CA LEU A 68 10.50 -0.23 -10.82
C LEU A 68 10.39 -0.23 -9.30
N ILE A 69 11.37 -0.78 -8.58
CA ILE A 69 11.43 -0.72 -7.12
C ILE A 69 11.52 0.74 -6.63
N ALA A 70 12.38 1.56 -7.26
CA ALA A 70 12.51 2.97 -6.90
C ALA A 70 11.19 3.74 -7.12
N GLN A 71 10.51 3.51 -8.24
CA GLN A 71 9.21 4.10 -8.53
C GLN A 71 8.13 3.65 -7.52
N ALA A 72 8.08 2.35 -7.22
CA ALA A 72 7.16 1.79 -6.23
C ALA A 72 7.38 2.39 -4.84
N ASN A 73 8.64 2.57 -4.43
CA ASN A 73 8.98 3.17 -3.14
C ASN A 73 8.56 4.65 -3.05
N ALA A 74 8.70 5.42 -4.13
CA ALA A 74 8.24 6.80 -4.18
C ALA A 74 6.72 6.87 -3.99
N HIS A 75 5.96 6.07 -4.73
CA HIS A 75 4.50 6.00 -4.57
C HIS A 75 4.08 5.48 -3.19
N ALA A 76 4.78 4.50 -2.64
CA ALA A 76 4.52 3.99 -1.30
C ALA A 76 4.72 5.08 -0.24
N GLN A 77 5.75 5.93 -0.40
CA GLN A 77 6.01 7.04 0.50
C GLN A 77 4.91 8.09 0.42
N ASP A 78 4.49 8.48 -0.79
CA ASP A 78 3.38 9.42 -0.99
C ASP A 78 2.09 8.92 -0.33
N LEU A 79 1.76 7.63 -0.50
CA LEU A 79 0.59 7.01 0.11
C LEU A 79 0.71 6.95 1.65
N LYS A 80 1.89 6.63 2.19
CA LYS A 80 2.11 6.66 3.65
C LYS A 80 1.88 8.06 4.21
N VAL A 81 2.28 9.11 3.50
CA VAL A 81 1.98 10.50 3.89
C VAL A 81 0.48 10.76 3.81
N GLN A 82 -0.16 10.41 2.69
CA GLN A 82 -1.59 10.60 2.46
C GLN A 82 -2.46 9.97 3.55
N TYR A 83 -2.14 8.75 3.97
CA TYR A 83 -2.91 8.02 4.98
C TYR A 83 -2.48 8.30 6.43
N GLY A 84 -1.44 9.12 6.63
CA GLY A 84 -0.98 9.57 7.95
C GLY A 84 -0.02 8.60 8.66
N PHE A 85 0.64 7.70 7.92
CA PHE A 85 1.68 6.80 8.43
C PHE A 85 3.09 7.41 8.39
N ALA A 86 3.29 8.48 7.61
CA ALA A 86 4.55 9.21 7.51
C ALA A 86 4.32 10.72 7.43
N ASN A 87 5.34 11.51 7.80
CA ASN A 87 5.35 12.94 7.53
C ASN A 87 5.77 13.20 6.09
N ALA A 88 5.25 14.29 5.50
CA ALA A 88 5.79 14.81 4.25
C ALA A 88 7.26 15.16 4.48
N THR A 89 8.15 14.53 3.71
CA THR A 89 9.55 14.96 3.65
C THR A 89 9.61 16.32 2.99
N SER A 90 10.14 17.31 3.73
CA SER A 90 10.38 18.68 3.26
C SER A 90 11.58 18.76 2.34
#